data_AF-A0A943YMY0-F1
#
_entry.id   AF-A0A943YMY0-F1
#
_cell.length_a   1.000
_cell.length_b   1.000
_cell.length_c   1.000
_cell.angle_alpha   90.00
_cell.angle_beta   90.00
_cell.angle_gamma   90.00
#
_symmetry.space_group_name_H-M   'P 1'
#
loop_
_entity.id
_entity.type
_entity.pdbx_description
1 polymer ?
#
loop_
_entity_poly.entity_id
_entity_poly.type
_entity_poly.pdbx_seq_one_letter_code
_entity_poly.pdbx_strand_id
1 'polypeptide(L)'
;MNNLLTPVLENAMALMLLGRPPRRLHVSGDDRAALLVMLCGRTEGELARLFDRAAVHLAQTLLSNRADARILCQTLGKQLAPRVFEAARRGDLSHVFFSFGVPKRVTSCSKD
;
A
#
# COMPACT_ATOMS: atom_id res chain seq x y z
N MET A 1 5.97 -19.66 -7.47
CA MET A 1 6.99 -18.61 -7.29
C MET A 1 6.68 -17.85 -6.01
N ASN A 2 7.61 -17.86 -5.05
CA ASN A 2 7.44 -17.34 -3.69
C ASN A 2 7.11 -15.83 -3.71
N ASN A 3 5.86 -15.48 -3.43
CA ASN A 3 5.32 -14.12 -3.60
C ASN A 3 5.62 -13.19 -2.41
N LEU A 4 6.79 -13.32 -1.79
CA LEU A 4 7.22 -12.48 -0.66
C LEU A 4 7.37 -11.00 -1.06
N LEU A 5 7.55 -10.71 -2.35
CA LEU A 5 7.64 -9.35 -2.88
C LEU A 5 6.29 -8.65 -2.99
N THR A 6 5.18 -9.39 -3.12
CA THR A 6 3.87 -8.78 -3.36
C THR A 6 3.41 -7.92 -2.18
N PRO A 7 3.39 -8.41 -0.92
CA PRO A 7 2.99 -7.58 0.22
C PRO A 7 3.93 -6.38 0.44
N VAL A 8 5.22 -6.54 0.14
CA VAL A 8 6.22 -5.47 0.20
C VAL A 8 5.87 -4.35 -0.78
N LEU A 9 5.60 -4.69 -2.04
CA LEU A 9 5.25 -3.69 -3.05
C LEU A 9 3.85 -3.11 -2.82
N GLU A 10 2.89 -3.88 -2.32
CA GLU A 10 1.56 -3.41 -1.91
C GLU A 10 1.67 -2.33 -0.83
N ASN A 11 2.47 -2.57 0.20
CA ASN A 11 2.71 -1.59 1.26
C ASN A 11 3.47 -0.37 0.76
N ALA A 12 4.46 -0.58 -0.11
CA ALA A 12 5.20 0.51 -0.73
C ALA A 12 4.28 1.40 -1.58
N MET A 13 3.28 0.81 -2.26
CA MET A 13 2.23 1.52 -2.99
C MET A 13 1.35 2.34 -2.06
N ALA A 14 0.87 1.74 -0.96
CA ALA A 14 0.08 2.43 0.06
C ALA A 14 0.80 3.67 0.61
N LEU A 15 2.08 3.51 0.94
CA LEU A 15 2.93 4.60 1.42
C LEU A 15 3.15 5.66 0.34
N MET A 16 3.36 5.25 -0.91
CA MET A 16 3.51 6.19 -2.04
C MET A 16 2.25 7.04 -2.23
N LEU A 17 1.07 6.43 -2.13
CA LEU A 17 -0.21 7.13 -2.21
C LEU A 17 -0.41 8.17 -1.11
N LEU A 18 0.11 7.88 0.09
CA LEU A 18 0.10 8.80 1.22
C LEU A 18 1.23 9.85 1.18
N GLY A 19 2.07 9.85 0.13
CA GLY A 19 3.25 10.71 0.06
C GLY A 19 4.33 10.38 1.09
N ARG A 20 4.32 9.15 1.62
CA ARG A 20 5.26 8.66 2.64
C ARG A 20 6.40 7.87 1.99
N PRO A 21 7.58 7.77 2.65
CA PRO A 21 8.70 7.02 2.09
C PRO A 21 8.35 5.54 1.86
N PRO A 22 8.38 5.03 0.61
CA PRO A 22 7.92 3.69 0.28
C PRO A 22 8.78 2.58 0.89
N ARG A 23 10.03 2.89 1.27
CA ARG A 23 10.98 1.95 1.90
C ARG A 23 10.65 1.63 3.36
N ARG A 24 9.70 2.34 3.99
CA ARG A 24 9.27 2.03 5.37
C ARG A 24 8.55 0.69 5.45
N LEU A 25 7.82 0.31 4.40
CA LEU A 25 7.08 -0.95 4.23
C LEU A 25 6.07 -1.31 5.34
N HIS A 26 5.98 -0.51 6.40
CA HIS A 26 5.02 -0.61 7.47
C HIS A 26 3.89 0.38 7.24
N VAL A 27 2.68 -0.15 7.04
CA VAL A 27 1.43 0.61 6.97
C VAL A 27 0.76 0.49 8.35
N SER A 28 0.62 1.61 9.06
CA SER A 28 0.00 1.64 10.38
C SER A 28 -1.55 1.60 10.30
N GLY A 29 -2.21 1.57 11.46
CA GLY A 29 -3.66 1.78 11.53
C GLY A 29 -4.07 3.16 10.99
N ASP A 30 -3.35 4.21 11.37
CA ASP A 30 -3.59 5.58 10.92
C ASP A 30 -3.37 5.73 9.41
N ASP A 31 -2.36 5.05 8.86
CA ASP A 31 -2.13 5.01 7.41
C ASP A 31 -3.34 4.42 6.67
N ARG A 32 -3.88 3.30 7.17
CA ARG A 32 -5.07 2.67 6.59
C ARG A 32 -6.30 3.57 6.72
N ALA A 33 -6.48 4.24 7.85
CA ALA A 33 -7.58 5.19 8.03
C ALA A 33 -7.47 6.38 7.06
N ALA A 34 -6.27 6.94 6.91
CA ALA A 34 -6.02 8.03 5.96
C ALA A 34 -6.23 7.58 4.50
N LEU A 35 -5.79 6.38 4.15
CA LEU A 35 -6.06 5.78 2.84
C LEU A 35 -7.56 5.61 2.62
N LEU A 36 -8.30 5.05 3.58
CA LEU A 36 -9.75 4.90 3.49
C LEU A 36 -10.42 6.24 3.21
N VAL A 37 -10.10 7.29 3.98
CA VAL A 37 -10.66 8.64 3.75
C VAL A 37 -10.31 9.16 2.36
N MET A 38 -9.07 9.00 1.91
CA MET A 38 -8.62 9.45 0.59
C MET A 38 -9.31 8.71 -0.56
N LEU A 39 -9.60 7.41 -0.38
CA LEU A 39 -10.17 6.53 -1.40
C LEU A 39 -11.70 6.57 -1.41
N CYS A 40 -12.33 6.87 -0.28
CA CYS A 40 -13.78 7.01 -0.13
C CYS A 40 -14.35 8.04 -1.12
N GLY A 41 -15.47 7.68 -1.76
CA GLY A 41 -16.15 8.55 -2.72
C GLY A 41 -15.50 8.62 -4.11
N ARG A 42 -14.34 7.97 -4.33
CA ARG A 42 -13.74 7.86 -5.66
C ARG A 42 -14.37 6.73 -6.47
N THR A 43 -14.47 6.95 -7.76
CA THR A 43 -14.81 5.92 -8.74
C THR A 43 -13.63 4.99 -8.98
N GLU A 44 -13.91 3.78 -9.47
CA GLU A 44 -12.86 2.82 -9.84
C GLU A 44 -11.88 3.40 -10.88
N GLY A 45 -12.37 4.17 -11.86
CA GLY A 45 -11.52 4.81 -12.88
C GLY A 45 -10.62 5.93 -12.35
N GLU A 46 -11.02 6.61 -11.27
CA GLU A 46 -10.15 7.57 -10.56
C GLU A 46 -9.08 6.85 -9.75
N LEU A 47 -9.43 5.74 -9.11
CA LEU A 47 -8.48 4.90 -8.39
C LEU A 47 -7.46 4.28 -9.33
N ALA A 48 -7.88 3.73 -10.46
CA ALA A 48 -6.96 3.17 -11.46
C ALA A 48 -5.90 4.21 -11.89
N ARG A 49 -6.32 5.45 -12.14
CA ARG A 49 -5.41 6.56 -12.48
C ARG A 49 -4.48 6.95 -11.32
N LEU A 50 -4.99 6.95 -10.09
CA LEU A 50 -4.20 7.21 -8.89
C LEU A 50 -3.10 6.16 -8.70
N PHE A 51 -3.47 4.90 -8.81
CA PHE A 51 -2.55 3.76 -8.69
C PHE A 51 -1.52 3.71 -9.82
N ASP A 52 -1.90 4.03 -11.06
CA ASP A 52 -0.95 4.08 -12.18
C ASP A 52 0.13 5.16 -11.95
N ARG A 53 -0.27 6.35 -11.50
CA ARG A 53 0.68 7.42 -11.13
C ARG A 53 1.59 7.01 -9.99
N ALA A 54 1.02 6.44 -8.92
CA ALA A 54 1.79 5.95 -7.78
C ALA A 54 2.77 4.83 -8.18
N ALA A 55 2.37 3.95 -9.09
CA ALA A 55 3.24 2.90 -9.62
C ALA A 55 4.42 3.43 -10.41
N VAL A 56 4.21 4.44 -11.26
CA VAL A 56 5.29 5.10 -11.99
C VAL A 56 6.29 5.74 -11.02
N HIS A 57 5.80 6.48 -10.01
CA HIS A 57 6.66 7.09 -9.00
C HIS A 57 7.38 6.06 -8.13
N LEU A 58 6.71 4.95 -7.80
CA LEU A 58 7.32 3.86 -7.04
C LEU A 58 8.48 3.23 -7.82
N ALA A 59 8.29 2.94 -9.10
CA ALA A 59 9.33 2.39 -9.96
C ALA A 59 10.55 3.31 -10.02
N GLN A 60 10.34 4.62 -10.17
CA GLN A 60 11.41 5.62 -10.17
C GLN A 60 12.17 5.67 -8.83
N THR A 61 11.45 5.56 -7.71
CA THR A 61 12.00 5.73 -6.35
C THR A 61 12.75 4.49 -5.84
N LEU A 62 12.24 3.29 -6.14
CA LEU A 62 12.78 2.04 -5.59
C LEU A 62 13.69 1.30 -6.56
N LEU A 63 13.47 1.44 -7.87
CA LEU A 63 14.02 0.54 -8.88
C LEU A 63 14.62 1.35 -10.04
N SER A 64 15.45 2.32 -9.67
CA SER A 64 16.16 3.19 -10.60
C SER A 64 16.83 2.35 -11.69
N ASN A 65 16.43 2.57 -12.94
CA ASN A 65 17.04 2.02 -14.16
C ASN A 65 16.71 0.57 -14.57
N ARG A 66 15.53 0.02 -14.22
CA ARG A 66 15.05 -1.25 -14.80
C ARG A 66 13.68 -1.09 -15.47
N ALA A 67 13.61 -1.31 -16.79
CA ALA A 67 12.34 -1.33 -17.52
C ALA A 67 11.37 -2.38 -16.92
N ASP A 68 11.90 -3.54 -16.53
CA ASP A 68 11.15 -4.63 -15.90
C ASP A 68 10.49 -4.19 -14.58
N ALA A 69 11.16 -3.34 -13.82
CA ALA A 69 10.64 -2.82 -12.57
C ALA A 69 9.43 -1.91 -12.77
N ARG A 70 9.45 -1.09 -13.83
CA ARG A 70 8.30 -0.26 -14.19
C ARG A 70 7.10 -1.12 -14.56
N ILE A 71 7.32 -2.17 -15.35
CA ILE A 71 6.27 -3.13 -15.75
C ILE A 71 5.69 -3.83 -14.51
N LEU A 72 6.54 -4.24 -13.56
CA LEU A 72 6.10 -4.85 -12.31
C LEU A 72 5.23 -3.91 -11.47
N CYS A 73 5.68 -2.67 -11.24
CA CYS A 73 4.90 -1.71 -10.46
C CYS A 73 3.58 -1.34 -11.15
N GLN A 74 3.56 -1.18 -12.48
CA GLN A 74 2.34 -0.89 -13.22
C GLN A 74 1.36 -2.06 -13.22
N THR A 75 1.86 -3.29 -13.39
CA THR A 75 1.04 -4.50 -13.27
C THR A 75 0.43 -4.60 -11.88
N LEU A 76 1.22 -4.33 -10.84
CA LEU A 76 0.73 -4.28 -9.48
C LEU A 76 -0.37 -3.22 -9.31
N GLY A 77 -0.15 -1.99 -9.80
CA GLY A 77 -1.15 -0.92 -9.70
C GLY A 77 -2.49 -1.31 -10.32
N LYS A 78 -2.46 -1.95 -11.50
CA LYS A 78 -3.66 -2.47 -12.18
C LYS A 78 -4.37 -3.58 -11.40
N GLN A 79 -3.60 -4.47 -10.75
CA GLN A 79 -4.16 -5.54 -9.92
C GLN A 79 -4.69 -5.02 -8.57
N LEU A 80 -4.07 -3.98 -8.02
CA LEU A 80 -4.44 -3.44 -6.71
C LEU A 80 -5.64 -2.52 -6.75
N ALA A 81 -5.76 -1.67 -7.78
CA ALA A 81 -6.85 -0.71 -7.88
C ALA A 81 -8.25 -1.32 -7.66
N PRO A 82 -8.65 -2.43 -8.32
CA PRO A 82 -9.97 -3.03 -8.09
C PRO A 82 -10.11 -3.66 -6.70
N ARG A 83 -9.03 -4.26 -6.17
CA ARG A 83 -9.03 -4.84 -4.80
C ARG A 83 -9.20 -3.75 -3.75
N VAL A 84 -8.48 -2.65 -3.90
CA VAL A 84 -8.53 -1.49 -3.01
C VAL A 84 -9.87 -0.79 -3.11
N PHE A 85 -10.46 -0.70 -4.31
CA PHE A 85 -11.79 -0.14 -4.50
C PHE A 85 -12.83 -0.92 -3.70
N GLU A 86 -12.89 -2.25 -3.87
CA GLU A 86 -13.84 -3.09 -3.14
C GLU A 86 -13.60 -3.08 -1.62
N ALA A 87 -12.34 -3.12 -1.20
CA ALA A 87 -11.94 -3.04 0.19
C ALA A 87 -12.34 -1.69 0.84
N ALA A 88 -12.12 -0.58 0.13
CA ALA A 88 -12.53 0.75 0.58
C ALA A 88 -14.06 0.87 0.68
N ARG A 89 -14.80 0.26 -0.25
CA ARG A 89 -16.27 0.21 -0.22
C ARG A 89 -16.81 -0.54 1.01
N ARG A 90 -16.05 -1.52 1.51
CA ARG A 90 -16.33 -2.27 2.75
C ARG A 90 -15.81 -1.56 4.00
N GLY A 91 -15.08 -0.45 3.85
CA GLY A 91 -14.52 0.30 4.96
C GLY A 91 -13.29 -0.34 5.62
N ASP A 92 -12.66 -1.33 4.98
CA ASP A 92 -11.52 -2.05 5.57
C ASP A 92 -10.46 -2.38 4.52
N LEU A 93 -9.24 -1.87 4.72
CA LEU A 93 -8.06 -2.11 3.89
C LEU A 93 -7.05 -3.09 4.50
N SER A 94 -7.32 -3.65 5.68
CA SER A 94 -6.37 -4.48 6.43
C SER A 94 -5.94 -5.75 5.68
N HIS A 95 -6.80 -6.28 4.82
CA HIS A 95 -6.55 -7.46 3.98
C HIS A 95 -5.81 -7.14 2.67
N VAL A 96 -5.66 -5.85 2.32
CA VAL A 96 -4.91 -5.41 1.14
C VAL A 96 -3.55 -4.84 1.52
N PHE A 97 -3.48 -4.05 2.60
CA PHE A 97 -2.25 -3.44 3.09
C PHE A 97 -1.87 -4.03 4.45
N PHE A 98 -0.99 -5.01 4.40
CA PHE A 98 -0.57 -5.77 5.57
C PHE A 98 0.33 -4.94 6.49
N SER A 99 0.09 -4.99 7.80
CA SER A 99 1.15 -4.67 8.74
C SER A 99 1.94 -5.96 9.00
N PHE A 100 3.21 -6.02 8.59
CA PHE A 100 4.10 -7.00 9.18
C PHE A 100 4.12 -6.74 10.69
N GLY A 101 3.84 -7.77 11.48
CA GLY A 101 3.75 -7.66 12.93
C GLY A 101 5.06 -7.13 13.49
N VAL A 102 5.13 -5.83 13.76
CA VAL A 102 5.99 -5.35 14.84
C VAL A 102 5.32 -5.91 16.08
N PRO A 103 5.97 -6.77 16.88
CA PRO A 103 5.40 -7.25 18.12
C PRO A 103 4.92 -6.02 18.87
N LYS A 104 3.63 -5.97 19.22
CA LYS A 104 3.16 -4.97 20.19
C LYS A 104 4.08 -5.14 21.38
N ARG A 105 4.89 -4.13 21.73
CA ARG A 105 5.55 -4.13 23.03
C ARG A 105 4.43 -4.31 24.03
N VAL A 106 4.39 -5.48 24.66
CA VAL A 106 3.59 -5.69 25.84
C VAL A 106 4.18 -4.73 26.85
N THR A 107 3.61 -3.53 26.99
CA THR A 107 3.81 -2.74 28.18
C THR A 107 3.07 -3.49 29.27
N SER A 108 3.76 -4.45 29.89
CA SER A 108 3.36 -4.98 31.17
C SER A 108 3.40 -3.82 32.15
N CYS A 109 2.27 -3.15 32.34
CA CYS A 109 2.01 -2.46 33.59
C CYS A 109 1.83 -3.55 34.65
N SER A 110 2.71 -3.59 35.64
CA SER A 110 2.28 -3.60 37.04
C SER A 110 3.42 -3.09 37.90
N LYS A 111 3.07 -2.10 38.71
CA LYS A 111 3.87 -1.50 39.77
C LYS A 111 4.08 -2.56 40.84
N ASP A 112 5.32 -2.73 41.28
CA ASP A 112 5.59 -3.08 42.68
C ASP A 112 5.55 -1.79 43.53
#